data_AF-A0A167FBR6-F1
#
_entry.id   AF-A0A167FBR6-F1
#
_cell.length_a   1.000
_cell.length_b   1.000
_cell.length_c   1.000
_cell.angle_alpha   90.00
_cell.angle_beta   90.00
_cell.angle_gamma   90.00
#
_symmetry.space_group_name_H-M   'P 1'
#
loop_
_entity.id
_entity.type
_entity.pdbx_description
1 polymer ?
#
loop_
_entity_poly.entity_id
_entity_poly.type
_entity_poly.pdbx_seq_one_letter_code
_entity_poly.pdbx_strand_id
1 'polypeptide(L)'
;MFDVVPDSYLADILFHNRVDDRCGITVITQPPSHVIEAICLIQKRLSQVIDSQRLWLTPSENLHLTLLELIYNCSQAQVEEVLLQLNERHSLQELLSYIVSVSPVLHAPKLKLTPSAIILIFSSKDKPIPLSQYKLLLRDKVQIDLSGYSVPRYSTTTETGHITLARFIAQIKSSDVQQLESLVSGINDTLRDLVWHANNEVNVRSGPVWYGGGHRELAAANGIRN
;
A
#
# COMPACT_ATOMS: atom_id res chain seq x y z
N MET A 1 -24.38 9.35 5.70
CA MET A 1 -24.30 9.15 4.24
C MET A 1 -22.82 9.07 3.92
N PHE A 2 -22.38 8.00 3.26
CA PHE A 2 -20.98 7.86 2.89
C PHE A 2 -20.72 8.71 1.64
N ASP A 3 -19.93 9.76 1.79
CA ASP A 3 -19.64 10.70 0.70
C ASP A 3 -18.32 10.31 0.02
N VAL A 4 -18.41 10.05 -1.28
CA VAL A 4 -17.24 9.76 -2.09
C VAL A 4 -16.46 11.03 -2.39
N VAL A 5 -15.15 10.95 -2.22
CA VAL A 5 -14.16 11.98 -2.52
C VAL A 5 -13.25 11.45 -3.63
N PRO A 6 -13.53 11.79 -4.90
CA PRO A 6 -12.74 11.33 -6.02
C PRO A 6 -11.28 11.75 -5.94
N ASP A 7 -10.39 10.86 -6.34
CA ASP A 7 -8.97 11.13 -6.53
C ASP A 7 -8.76 11.88 -7.84
N SER A 8 -8.86 13.22 -7.78
CA SER A 8 -8.71 14.09 -8.94
C SER A 8 -7.34 13.97 -9.59
N TYR A 9 -6.29 13.73 -8.80
CA TYR A 9 -4.94 13.58 -9.33
C TYR A 9 -4.83 12.31 -10.18
N LEU A 10 -5.34 11.18 -9.68
CA LEU A 10 -5.40 9.95 -10.47
C LEU A 10 -6.27 10.12 -11.73
N ALA A 11 -7.41 10.79 -11.61
CA ALA A 11 -8.27 11.08 -12.76
C ALA A 11 -7.53 11.88 -13.84
N ASP A 12 -6.74 12.89 -13.44
CA ASP A 12 -5.93 13.68 -14.37
C ASP A 12 -4.83 12.87 -15.07
N ILE A 13 -4.18 11.94 -14.36
CA ILE A 13 -3.21 11.04 -14.97
C ILE A 13 -3.89 10.18 -16.05
N LEU A 14 -5.06 9.62 -15.73
CA LEU A 14 -5.75 8.66 -16.59
C LEU A 14 -6.42 9.32 -17.81
N PHE A 15 -6.99 10.51 -17.65
CA PHE A 15 -7.84 11.12 -18.69
C PHE A 15 -7.23 12.37 -19.32
N HIS A 16 -6.24 12.99 -18.69
CA HIS A 16 -5.65 14.25 -19.13
C HIS A 16 -4.13 14.15 -19.40
N ASN A 17 -3.57 12.93 -19.44
CA ASN A 17 -2.15 12.67 -19.68
C ASN A 17 -1.21 13.46 -18.73
N ARG A 18 -1.66 13.70 -17.51
CA ARG A 18 -0.82 14.32 -16.48
C ARG A 18 0.28 13.34 -16.07
N VAL A 19 1.51 13.84 -15.96
CA VAL A 19 2.62 13.09 -15.35
C VAL A 19 2.52 13.18 -13.83
N ASP A 20 2.65 12.07 -13.12
CA ASP A 20 2.75 12.09 -11.66
C ASP A 20 4.12 12.60 -11.23
N ASP A 21 4.15 13.83 -10.73
CA ASP A 21 5.36 14.52 -10.26
C ASP A 21 5.63 14.32 -8.76
N ARG A 22 4.72 13.64 -8.06
CA ARG A 22 4.81 13.47 -6.60
C ARG A 22 5.71 12.29 -6.29
N CYS A 23 6.99 12.55 -6.14
CA CYS A 23 7.96 11.50 -5.88
C CYS A 23 8.03 11.15 -4.39
N GLY A 24 8.55 9.96 -4.07
CA GLY A 24 8.78 9.52 -2.70
C GLY A 24 9.66 8.28 -2.63
N ILE A 25 9.94 7.83 -1.42
CA ILE A 25 10.63 6.56 -1.16
C ILE A 25 9.80 5.76 -0.17
N THR A 26 9.49 4.53 -0.54
CA THR A 26 8.66 3.62 0.26
C THR A 26 9.25 2.22 0.27
N VAL A 27 9.06 1.52 1.37
CA VAL A 27 9.32 0.10 1.51
C VAL A 27 7.99 -0.61 1.48
N ILE A 28 7.84 -1.52 0.53
CA ILE A 28 6.61 -2.26 0.30
C ILE A 28 6.85 -3.76 0.40
N THR A 29 5.78 -4.50 0.67
CA THR A 29 5.69 -5.95 0.47
C THR A 29 4.57 -6.22 -0.52
N GLN A 30 4.83 -7.06 -1.51
CA GLN A 30 3.79 -7.48 -2.46
C GLN A 30 3.05 -8.71 -1.87
N PRO A 31 1.72 -8.81 -2.01
CA PRO A 31 1.01 -9.98 -1.54
C PRO A 31 1.38 -11.22 -2.35
N PRO A 32 1.35 -12.42 -1.76
CA PRO A 32 1.53 -13.67 -2.50
C PRO A 32 0.35 -13.92 -3.46
N SER A 33 0.54 -14.84 -4.41
CA SER A 33 -0.42 -15.11 -5.49
C SER A 33 -1.84 -15.41 -4.99
N HIS A 34 -2.00 -16.20 -3.93
CA HIS A 34 -3.33 -16.52 -3.39
C HIS A 34 -4.09 -15.30 -2.85
N VAL A 35 -3.36 -14.30 -2.33
CA VAL A 35 -3.95 -13.03 -1.88
C VAL A 35 -4.28 -12.15 -3.09
N ILE A 36 -3.41 -12.10 -4.09
CA ILE A 36 -3.66 -11.38 -5.35
C ILE A 36 -4.90 -11.95 -6.05
N GLU A 37 -5.02 -13.27 -6.18
CA GLU A 37 -6.17 -13.95 -6.78
C GLU A 37 -7.48 -13.59 -6.06
N ALA A 38 -7.47 -13.61 -4.73
CA ALA A 38 -8.62 -13.20 -3.93
C ALA A 38 -8.98 -11.73 -4.17
N ILE A 39 -7.99 -10.83 -4.27
CA ILE A 39 -8.19 -9.42 -4.61
C ILE A 39 -8.79 -9.27 -6.01
N CYS A 40 -8.28 -9.99 -7.01
CA CYS A 40 -8.81 -9.93 -8.38
C CYS A 40 -10.27 -10.38 -8.44
N LEU A 41 -10.65 -11.40 -7.67
CA LEU A 41 -12.05 -11.82 -7.54
C LEU A 41 -12.93 -10.74 -6.90
N ILE A 42 -12.43 -10.04 -5.89
CA ILE A 42 -13.12 -8.88 -5.28
C ILE A 42 -13.28 -7.77 -6.33
N GLN A 43 -12.19 -7.40 -7.00
CA GLN A 43 -12.17 -6.35 -8.04
C GLN A 43 -13.14 -6.65 -9.18
N LYS A 44 -13.26 -7.92 -9.60
CA LYS A 44 -14.24 -8.36 -10.61
C LYS A 44 -15.69 -8.15 -10.14
N ARG A 45 -15.99 -8.34 -8.85
CA ARG A 45 -17.32 -8.05 -8.29
C ARG A 45 -17.56 -6.54 -8.18
N LEU A 46 -16.54 -5.77 -7.79
CA LEU A 46 -16.62 -4.31 -7.74
C LEU A 46 -16.95 -3.71 -9.12
N SER A 47 -16.32 -4.20 -10.19
CA SER A 47 -16.58 -3.74 -11.56
C SER A 47 -17.98 -4.05 -12.09
N GLN A 48 -18.73 -4.94 -11.43
CA GLN A 48 -20.13 -5.21 -11.77
C GLN A 48 -21.08 -4.16 -11.16
N VAL A 49 -20.65 -3.45 -10.12
CA VAL A 49 -21.43 -2.41 -9.44
C VAL A 49 -21.08 -1.03 -9.99
N ILE A 50 -19.80 -0.74 -10.17
CA ILE A 50 -19.33 0.58 -10.65
C ILE A 50 -18.46 0.40 -11.88
N ASP A 51 -18.72 1.24 -12.89
CA ASP A 51 -17.96 1.24 -14.14
C ASP A 51 -16.54 1.80 -13.99
N SER A 52 -15.70 1.49 -14.97
CA SER A 52 -14.29 1.88 -15.01
C SER A 52 -14.04 3.38 -15.22
N GLN A 53 -15.07 4.19 -15.52
CA GLN A 53 -14.95 5.65 -15.60
C GLN A 53 -15.05 6.30 -14.22
N ARG A 54 -15.55 5.57 -13.21
CA ARG A 54 -15.73 6.07 -11.84
C ARG A 54 -14.89 5.34 -10.81
N LEU A 55 -14.52 4.09 -11.09
CA LEU A 55 -13.70 3.27 -10.21
C LEU A 55 -12.45 2.78 -10.94
N TRP A 56 -11.29 3.26 -10.53
CA TRP A 56 -10.02 2.72 -10.98
C TRP A 56 -9.65 1.53 -10.09
N LEU A 57 -9.44 0.37 -10.69
CA LEU A 57 -8.96 -0.84 -10.00
C LEU A 57 -7.43 -0.86 -10.01
N THR A 58 -6.82 -1.07 -8.85
CA THR A 58 -5.37 -1.16 -8.73
C THR A 58 -4.85 -2.38 -9.52
N PRO A 59 -3.94 -2.20 -10.49
CA PRO A 59 -3.35 -3.31 -11.23
C PRO A 59 -2.66 -4.31 -10.31
N SER A 60 -2.67 -5.59 -10.69
CA SER A 60 -2.11 -6.69 -9.89
C SER A 60 -0.67 -6.48 -9.48
N GLU A 61 0.16 -5.98 -10.40
CA GLU A 61 1.58 -5.68 -10.24
C GLU A 61 1.83 -4.51 -9.27
N ASN A 62 0.81 -3.66 -9.09
CA ASN A 62 0.83 -2.50 -8.20
C ASN A 62 0.15 -2.79 -6.86
N LEU A 63 -0.41 -3.99 -6.64
CA LEU A 63 -0.95 -4.38 -5.34
C LEU A 63 0.21 -4.54 -4.35
N HIS A 64 0.15 -3.78 -3.27
CA HIS A 64 1.18 -3.81 -2.24
C HIS A 64 0.62 -3.38 -0.88
N LEU A 65 1.34 -3.73 0.17
CA LEU A 65 1.20 -3.16 1.49
C LEU A 65 2.44 -2.32 1.79
N THR A 66 2.22 -1.06 2.18
CA THR A 66 3.29 -0.17 2.62
C THR A 66 3.76 -0.54 4.03
N LEU A 67 5.01 -0.97 4.14
CA LEU A 67 5.66 -1.29 5.41
C LEU A 67 6.25 -0.03 6.04
N LEU A 68 6.88 0.82 5.24
CA LEU A 68 7.47 2.06 5.70
C LEU A 68 7.41 3.08 4.57
N GLU A 69 6.92 4.26 4.88
CA GLU A 69 7.11 5.43 4.01
C GLU A 69 8.24 6.26 4.60
N LEU A 70 9.21 6.65 3.78
CA LEU A 70 10.34 7.47 4.22
C LEU A 70 10.06 8.94 3.94
N ILE A 71 9.83 9.26 2.67
CA ILE A 71 9.52 10.60 2.17
C ILE A 71 8.42 10.50 1.11
N TYR A 72 7.63 11.55 0.95
CA TYR A 72 6.56 11.61 -0.05
C TYR A 72 6.40 13.04 -0.57
N ASN A 73 5.80 13.20 -1.74
CA ASN A 73 5.55 14.50 -2.35
C ASN A 73 6.82 15.37 -2.48
N CYS A 74 7.95 14.71 -2.77
CA CYS A 74 9.24 15.34 -3.00
C CYS A 74 9.51 15.47 -4.50
N SER A 75 10.48 16.32 -4.86
CA SER A 75 11.03 16.33 -6.21
C SER A 75 11.90 15.09 -6.46
N GLN A 76 12.15 14.78 -7.73
CA GLN A 76 13.07 13.70 -8.12
C GLN A 76 14.48 13.91 -7.55
N ALA A 77 14.99 15.14 -7.57
CA ALA A 77 16.32 15.46 -7.02
C ALA A 77 16.41 15.21 -5.51
N GLN A 78 15.35 15.51 -4.76
CA GLN A 78 15.28 15.20 -3.32
C GLN A 78 15.25 13.69 -3.06
N VAL A 79 14.56 12.92 -3.90
CA VAL A 79 14.57 11.46 -3.82
C VAL A 79 15.98 10.91 -4.06
N GLU A 80 16.67 11.40 -5.08
CA GLU A 80 18.04 10.98 -5.41
C GLU A 80 19.03 11.30 -4.28
N GLU A 81 18.92 12.47 -3.67
CA GLU A 81 19.74 12.87 -2.52
C GLU A 81 19.55 11.90 -1.33
N VAL A 82 18.30 11.58 -0.99
CA VAL A 82 18.00 10.67 0.11
C VAL A 82 18.45 9.23 -0.20
N LEU A 83 18.28 8.76 -1.44
CA LEU A 83 18.79 7.45 -1.85
C LEU A 83 20.31 7.37 -1.74
N LEU A 84 21.04 8.43 -2.11
CA LEU A 84 22.49 8.48 -1.97
C LEU A 84 22.90 8.32 -0.49
N GLN A 85 22.30 9.09 0.41
CA GLN A 85 22.57 9.00 1.86
C GLN A 85 22.25 7.62 2.44
N LEU A 86 21.15 7.00 1.99
CA LEU A 86 20.75 5.66 2.42
C LEU A 86 21.73 4.58 1.93
N ASN A 87 22.28 4.74 0.73
CA ASN A 87 23.27 3.83 0.15
C ASN A 87 24.64 3.96 0.82
N GLU A 88 25.13 5.18 1.06
CA GLU A 88 26.42 5.43 1.72
C GLU A 88 26.51 4.81 3.13
N ARG A 89 25.38 4.67 3.80
CA ARG A 89 25.28 4.11 5.16
C ARG A 89 24.95 2.61 5.18
N HIS A 90 24.82 1.97 4.02
CA HIS A 90 24.31 0.58 3.89
C HIS A 90 22.94 0.33 4.56
N SER A 91 22.18 1.40 4.84
CA SER A 91 20.95 1.34 5.63
C SER A 91 19.84 0.52 4.96
N LEU A 92 19.76 0.52 3.63
CA LEU A 92 18.69 -0.19 2.91
C LEU A 92 18.83 -1.72 3.04
N GLN A 93 20.04 -2.25 2.92
CA GLN A 93 20.24 -3.70 2.97
C GLN A 93 20.03 -4.25 4.38
N GLU A 94 20.49 -3.51 5.40
CA GLU A 94 20.22 -3.84 6.80
C GLU A 94 18.73 -3.75 7.13
N LEU A 95 18.06 -2.71 6.66
CA LEU A 95 16.60 -2.54 6.83
C LEU A 95 15.83 -3.71 6.20
N LEU A 96 16.14 -4.09 4.97
CA LEU A 96 15.48 -5.20 4.28
C LEU A 96 15.72 -6.54 4.99
N SER A 97 16.95 -6.78 5.44
CA SER A 97 17.30 -7.99 6.21
C SER A 97 16.53 -8.04 7.53
N TYR A 98 16.43 -6.89 8.21
CA TYR A 98 15.66 -6.76 9.44
C TYR A 98 14.17 -7.05 9.19
N ILE A 99 13.57 -6.43 8.18
CA ILE A 99 12.17 -6.64 7.77
C ILE A 99 11.86 -8.13 7.60
N VAL A 100 12.70 -8.84 6.85
CA VAL A 100 12.50 -10.28 6.60
C VAL A 100 12.55 -11.08 7.91
N SER A 101 13.45 -10.72 8.82
CA SER A 101 13.69 -11.46 10.07
C SER A 101 12.60 -11.32 11.14
N VAL A 102 11.88 -10.20 11.17
CA VAL A 102 10.91 -9.87 12.24
C VAL A 102 9.49 -9.64 11.73
N SER A 103 9.21 -10.06 10.50
CA SER A 103 7.95 -9.77 9.81
C SER A 103 6.72 -10.35 10.49
N PRO A 104 5.65 -9.54 10.69
CA PRO A 104 4.40 -10.02 11.26
C PRO A 104 3.59 -10.88 10.28
N VAL A 105 2.80 -11.79 10.86
CA VAL A 105 1.75 -12.53 10.13
C VAL A 105 0.50 -11.67 10.04
N LEU A 106 0.03 -11.45 8.81
CA LEU A 106 -1.18 -10.71 8.47
C LEU A 106 -2.35 -11.68 8.33
N HIS A 107 -3.48 -11.36 8.97
CA HIS A 107 -4.67 -12.21 9.00
C HIS A 107 -5.97 -11.40 9.18
N ALA A 108 -7.09 -12.12 9.21
CA ALA A 108 -8.44 -11.59 9.44
C ALA A 108 -8.72 -10.34 8.58
N PRO A 109 -8.56 -10.42 7.25
CA PRO A 109 -8.72 -9.25 6.42
C PRO A 109 -10.16 -8.76 6.42
N LYS A 110 -10.30 -7.44 6.34
CA LYS A 110 -11.59 -6.75 6.22
C LYS A 110 -11.52 -5.77 5.06
N LEU A 111 -12.42 -5.95 4.11
CA LEU A 111 -12.70 -5.00 3.05
C LEU A 111 -13.45 -3.80 3.64
N LYS A 112 -12.98 -2.59 3.32
CA LYS A 112 -13.55 -1.35 3.84
C LYS A 112 -13.69 -0.32 2.71
N LEU A 113 -14.85 0.33 2.69
CA LEU A 113 -15.07 1.56 1.93
C LEU A 113 -14.51 2.75 2.72
N THR A 114 -13.70 3.56 2.06
CA THR A 114 -13.24 4.88 2.54
C THR A 114 -13.66 5.95 1.53
N PRO A 115 -13.80 7.21 1.93
CA PRO A 115 -14.28 8.26 1.03
C PRO A 115 -13.60 8.27 -0.35
N SER A 116 -12.30 7.96 -0.43
CA SER A 116 -11.54 7.96 -1.69
C SER A 116 -11.22 6.58 -2.27
N ALA A 117 -11.42 5.48 -1.53
CA ALA A 117 -10.90 4.18 -1.94
C ALA A 117 -11.69 2.99 -1.38
N ILE A 118 -11.41 1.82 -1.95
CA ILE A 118 -11.78 0.52 -1.40
C ILE A 118 -10.47 -0.18 -1.03
N ILE A 119 -10.35 -0.52 0.26
CA ILE A 119 -9.11 -1.05 0.83
C ILE A 119 -9.34 -2.38 1.54
N LEU A 120 -8.37 -3.28 1.46
CA LEU A 120 -8.33 -4.53 2.20
C LEU A 120 -7.38 -4.38 3.38
N ILE A 121 -7.92 -4.42 4.58
CA ILE A 121 -7.20 -4.15 5.82
C ILE A 121 -6.87 -5.48 6.50
N PHE A 122 -5.60 -5.72 6.82
CA PHE A 122 -5.15 -6.86 7.59
C PHE A 122 -4.84 -6.46 9.03
N SER A 123 -5.18 -7.36 9.94
CA SER A 123 -4.70 -7.34 11.33
C SER A 123 -3.40 -8.15 11.43
N SER A 124 -2.58 -7.88 12.44
CA SER A 124 -1.45 -8.75 12.80
C SER A 124 -1.71 -9.45 14.13
N LYS A 125 -1.31 -10.71 14.28
CA LYS A 125 -1.29 -11.34 15.61
C LYS A 125 -0.15 -10.74 16.41
N ASP A 126 -0.37 -10.49 17.70
CA ASP A 126 0.56 -9.88 18.67
C ASP A 126 1.82 -10.70 18.98
N LYS A 127 2.35 -11.49 18.03
CA LYS A 127 3.59 -12.26 18.25
C LYS A 127 4.50 -12.25 17.02
N PRO A 128 5.78 -11.84 17.15
CA PRO A 128 6.38 -11.25 18.35
C PRO A 128 6.04 -9.77 18.56
N ILE A 129 5.57 -9.06 17.53
CA ILE A 129 5.40 -7.59 17.54
C ILE A 129 4.14 -7.19 16.75
N PRO A 130 3.23 -6.36 17.28
CA PRO A 130 2.10 -5.80 16.53
C PRO A 130 2.57 -4.96 15.33
N LEU A 131 1.79 -4.90 14.26
CA LEU A 131 2.17 -4.21 13.03
C LEU A 131 2.50 -2.71 13.25
N SER A 132 1.81 -2.03 14.17
CA SER A 132 2.11 -0.64 14.54
C SER A 132 3.51 -0.50 15.14
N GLN A 133 3.86 -1.35 16.10
CA GLN A 133 5.19 -1.38 16.70
C GLN A 133 6.25 -1.82 15.70
N TYR A 134 5.94 -2.76 14.81
CA TYR A 134 6.82 -3.16 13.73
C TYR A 134 7.15 -1.97 12.81
N LYS A 135 6.16 -1.19 12.37
CA LYS A 135 6.37 0.02 11.55
C LYS A 135 7.20 1.08 12.26
N LEU A 136 7.03 1.26 13.57
CA LEU A 136 7.87 2.15 14.39
C LEU A 136 9.34 1.68 14.38
N LEU A 137 9.58 0.38 14.62
CA LEU A 137 10.93 -0.18 14.60
C LEU A 137 11.60 -0.03 13.23
N LEU A 138 10.85 -0.20 12.13
CA LEU A 138 11.39 0.04 10.79
C LEU A 138 11.86 1.48 10.61
N ARG A 139 11.10 2.44 11.15
CA ARG A 139 11.48 3.86 11.11
C ARG A 139 12.75 4.12 11.93
N ASP A 140 12.83 3.56 13.14
CA ASP A 140 14.00 3.75 14.01
C ASP A 140 15.28 3.12 13.45
N LYS A 141 15.13 2.09 12.58
CA LYS A 141 16.25 1.50 11.84
C LYS A 141 16.80 2.40 10.73
N VAL A 142 16.03 3.40 10.30
CA VAL A 142 16.47 4.34 9.26
C VAL A 142 17.22 5.47 9.92
N GLN A 143 18.55 5.35 9.95
CA GLN A 143 19.45 6.28 10.63
C GLN A 143 19.95 7.40 9.70
N ILE A 144 19.01 8.09 9.05
CA ILE A 144 19.29 9.30 8.27
C ILE A 144 18.45 10.46 8.77
N ASP A 145 19.01 11.66 8.68
CA ASP A 145 18.26 12.86 9.00
C ASP A 145 17.32 13.20 7.84
N LEU A 146 16.02 13.08 8.10
CA LEU A 146 14.96 13.44 7.17
C LEU A 146 14.35 14.81 7.51
N SER A 147 15.02 15.62 8.33
CA SER A 147 14.61 16.99 8.59
C SER A 147 14.56 17.79 7.29
N GLY A 148 13.43 18.47 7.04
CA GLY A 148 13.22 19.24 5.80
C GLY A 148 12.52 18.49 4.66
N TYR A 149 12.34 17.16 4.75
CA TYR A 149 11.48 16.41 3.83
C TYR A 149 10.06 16.26 4.37
N SER A 150 9.10 16.02 3.49
CA SER A 150 7.73 15.75 3.94
C SER A 150 7.67 14.39 4.65
N VAL A 151 7.19 14.39 5.89
CA VAL A 151 7.21 13.25 6.82
C VAL A 151 5.99 12.32 6.71
N PRO A 152 6.11 11.02 6.97
CA PRO A 152 5.16 9.99 6.54
C PRO A 152 3.66 10.32 6.68
N ARG A 153 2.92 10.11 5.59
CA ARG A 153 1.46 10.34 5.44
C ARG A 153 0.62 9.52 6.41
N TYR A 154 1.13 8.35 6.77
CA TYR A 154 0.45 7.41 7.64
C TYR A 154 1.07 7.48 9.02
N SER A 155 0.22 7.59 10.05
CA SER A 155 0.69 7.41 11.41
C SER A 155 1.29 6.02 11.55
N THR A 156 2.54 5.98 12.00
CA THR A 156 3.24 4.75 12.37
C THR A 156 2.52 3.99 13.49
N THR A 157 1.58 4.64 14.18
CA THR A 157 0.73 4.01 15.21
C THR A 157 -0.46 3.22 14.66
N THR A 158 -0.69 3.19 13.34
CA THR A 158 -1.79 2.39 12.78
C THR A 158 -1.52 0.90 12.94
N GLU A 159 -2.36 0.21 13.72
CA GLU A 159 -2.30 -1.25 13.95
C GLU A 159 -2.66 -2.08 12.73
N THR A 160 -2.98 -1.43 11.61
CA THR A 160 -3.46 -2.11 10.41
C THR A 160 -2.58 -1.83 9.19
N GLY A 161 -2.45 -2.86 8.35
CA GLY A 161 -1.80 -2.79 7.06
C GLY A 161 -2.89 -2.90 6.02
N HIS A 162 -2.93 -1.98 5.05
CA HIS A 162 -3.95 -2.02 4.02
C HIS A 162 -3.33 -2.14 2.64
N ILE A 163 -4.04 -2.84 1.77
CA ILE A 163 -3.82 -2.87 0.33
C ILE A 163 -4.93 -2.04 -0.29
N THR A 164 -4.59 -1.10 -1.17
CA THR A 164 -5.58 -0.38 -1.95
C THR A 164 -6.01 -1.25 -3.12
N LEU A 165 -7.32 -1.54 -3.22
CA LEU A 165 -7.89 -2.38 -4.29
C LEU A 165 -8.46 -1.51 -5.40
N ALA A 166 -9.03 -0.37 -5.03
CA ALA A 166 -9.61 0.55 -5.97
C ALA A 166 -9.64 1.99 -5.43
N ARG A 167 -9.70 2.96 -6.33
CA ARG A 167 -9.90 4.38 -6.02
C ARG A 167 -11.07 4.93 -6.80
N PHE A 168 -11.87 5.77 -6.15
CA PHE A 168 -12.89 6.53 -6.86
C PHE A 168 -12.21 7.64 -7.64
N ILE A 169 -12.46 7.72 -8.95
CA ILE A 169 -11.89 8.75 -9.84
C ILE A 169 -12.96 9.73 -10.32
N ALA A 170 -14.22 9.46 -10.03
CA ALA A 170 -15.34 10.38 -10.21
C ALA A 170 -16.43 10.13 -9.15
N GLN A 171 -17.39 11.05 -9.05
CA GLN A 171 -18.55 10.89 -8.18
C GLN A 171 -19.41 9.69 -8.61
N ILE A 172 -20.02 9.02 -7.64
CA ILE A 172 -20.90 7.87 -7.84
C ILE A 172 -22.29 8.17 -7.30
N LYS A 173 -23.31 7.43 -7.76
CA LYS A 173 -24.68 7.65 -7.29
C LYS A 173 -24.85 7.07 -5.89
N SER A 174 -25.78 7.62 -5.11
CA SER A 174 -26.11 7.07 -3.78
C SER A 174 -26.61 5.62 -3.84
N SER A 175 -27.26 5.21 -4.94
CA SER A 175 -27.63 3.81 -5.19
C SER A 175 -26.42 2.90 -5.29
N ASP A 176 -25.34 3.37 -5.92
CA ASP A 176 -24.13 2.59 -6.14
C ASP A 176 -23.35 2.46 -4.83
N VAL A 177 -23.36 3.51 -3.99
CA VAL A 177 -22.82 3.47 -2.62
C VAL A 177 -23.51 2.37 -1.80
N GLN A 178 -24.85 2.31 -1.81
CA GLN A 178 -25.60 1.29 -1.08
C GLN A 178 -25.31 -0.13 -1.58
N GLN A 179 -25.19 -0.31 -2.90
CA GLN A 179 -24.81 -1.59 -3.49
C GLN A 179 -23.39 -2.00 -3.11
N LEU A 180 -22.44 -1.06 -3.10
CA LEU A 180 -21.08 -1.32 -2.65
C LEU A 180 -21.03 -1.68 -1.16
N GLU A 181 -21.77 -0.98 -0.30
CA GLU A 181 -21.84 -1.31 1.13
C GLU A 181 -22.36 -2.74 1.35
N SER A 182 -23.43 -3.12 0.62
CA SER A 182 -23.98 -4.48 0.66
C SER A 182 -22.97 -5.52 0.15
N LEU A 183 -22.32 -5.25 -0.99
CA LEU A 183 -21.29 -6.12 -1.56
C LEU A 183 -20.11 -6.32 -0.60
N VAL A 184 -19.61 -5.23 -0.01
CA VAL A 184 -18.49 -5.27 0.94
C VAL A 184 -18.86 -6.03 2.20
N SER A 185 -20.08 -5.86 2.72
CA SER A 185 -20.57 -6.66 3.84
C SER A 185 -20.56 -8.15 3.49
N GLY A 186 -21.14 -8.54 2.35
CA GLY A 186 -21.21 -9.95 1.94
C GLY A 186 -19.84 -10.57 1.63
N ILE A 187 -18.89 -9.79 1.10
CA ILE A 187 -17.51 -10.27 0.91
C ILE A 187 -16.83 -10.50 2.25
N ASN A 188 -16.97 -9.58 3.21
CA ASN A 188 -16.32 -9.67 4.52
C ASN A 188 -16.67 -10.96 5.29
N ASP A 189 -17.86 -11.51 5.08
CA ASP A 189 -18.26 -12.79 5.70
C ASP A 189 -17.40 -13.98 5.22
N THR A 190 -16.72 -13.83 4.07
CA THR A 190 -15.94 -14.90 3.41
C THR A 190 -14.42 -14.73 3.48
N LEU A 191 -13.90 -13.60 3.99
CA LEU A 191 -12.47 -13.27 3.92
C LEU A 191 -11.59 -13.87 5.03
N ARG A 192 -12.16 -14.64 5.96
CA ARG A 192 -11.51 -14.98 7.25
C ARG A 192 -10.21 -15.78 7.12
N ASP A 193 -10.05 -16.55 6.05
CA ASP A 193 -8.96 -17.51 5.89
C ASP A 193 -7.73 -16.97 5.12
N LEU A 194 -7.78 -15.72 4.67
CA LEU A 194 -6.65 -15.08 4.00
C LEU A 194 -5.57 -14.69 5.01
N VAL A 195 -4.45 -15.42 4.96
CA VAL A 195 -3.28 -15.24 5.83
C VAL A 195 -2.00 -15.21 4.99
N TRP A 196 -1.07 -14.33 5.35
CA TRP A 196 0.26 -14.25 4.71
C TRP A 196 1.26 -13.50 5.60
N HIS A 197 2.56 -13.62 5.32
CA HIS A 197 3.60 -12.87 6.03
C HIS A 197 3.93 -11.57 5.31
N ALA A 198 4.14 -10.48 6.06
CA ALA A 198 4.51 -9.18 5.52
C ALA A 198 5.99 -9.10 5.04
N ASN A 199 6.60 -10.23 4.68
CA ASN A 199 7.95 -10.34 4.12
C ASN A 199 7.96 -10.92 2.70
N ASN A 200 6.78 -11.08 2.08
CA ASN A 200 6.71 -11.53 0.71
C ASN A 200 7.19 -10.43 -0.25
N GLU A 201 8.19 -10.75 -1.08
CA GLU A 201 8.76 -9.86 -2.11
C GLU A 201 9.00 -8.40 -1.63
N VAL A 202 9.66 -8.25 -0.48
CA VAL A 202 9.95 -6.93 0.09
C VAL A 202 10.91 -6.16 -0.81
N ASN A 203 10.57 -4.91 -1.10
CA ASN A 203 11.41 -4.05 -1.91
C ASN A 203 11.25 -2.56 -1.58
N VAL A 204 12.30 -1.81 -1.90
CA VAL A 204 12.33 -0.34 -1.83
C VAL A 204 11.91 0.20 -3.20
N ARG A 205 10.95 1.13 -3.20
CA ARG A 205 10.48 1.86 -4.38
C ARG A 205 10.80 3.34 -4.25
N SER A 206 11.17 3.96 -5.36
CA SER A 206 11.42 5.41 -5.45
C SER A 206 10.64 6.05 -6.62
N GLY A 207 10.56 7.38 -6.64
CA GLY A 207 9.88 8.14 -7.70
C GLY A 207 8.36 8.20 -7.49
N PRO A 208 7.52 8.11 -8.54
CA PRO A 208 6.06 8.27 -8.44
C PRO A 208 5.38 7.03 -7.83
N VAL A 209 5.45 6.91 -6.51
CA VAL A 209 5.03 5.71 -5.75
C VAL A 209 3.56 5.71 -5.32
N TRP A 210 2.78 6.76 -5.62
CA TRP A 210 1.42 6.96 -5.08
C TRP A 210 0.42 5.85 -5.41
N TYR A 211 0.57 5.22 -6.57
CA TYR A 211 -0.36 4.20 -7.08
C TYR A 211 0.29 2.83 -7.27
N GLY A 212 1.38 2.56 -6.54
CA GLY A 212 2.13 1.30 -6.57
C GLY A 212 3.16 1.16 -7.70
N GLY A 213 3.38 2.24 -8.47
CA GLY A 213 4.45 2.32 -9.45
C GLY A 213 5.82 2.62 -8.84
N GLY A 214 6.60 3.46 -9.51
CA GLY A 214 7.95 3.84 -9.09
C GLY A 214 9.02 2.80 -9.45
N HIS A 215 10.28 3.25 -9.40
CA HIS A 215 11.45 2.43 -9.70
C HIS A 215 11.77 1.50 -8.54
N ARG A 216 12.15 0.26 -8.84
CA ARG A 216 12.62 -0.70 -7.83
C ARG A 216 14.10 -0.46 -7.59
N GLU A 217 14.44 0.02 -6.40
CA GLU A 217 15.81 0.34 -6.02
C GLU A 217 16.55 -0.88 -5.50
N LEU A 218 15.92 -1.59 -4.56
CA LEU A 218 16.51 -2.74 -3.90
C LEU A 218 15.42 -3.73 -3.51
N ALA A 219 15.77 -5.02 -3.53
CA ALA A 219 14.92 -6.11 -3.10
C ALA A 219 15.58 -6.84 -1.94
N ALA A 220 14.78 -7.31 -0.98
CA ALA A 220 15.28 -8.29 -0.04
C ALA A 220 15.67 -9.56 -0.81
N ALA A 221 16.77 -10.20 -0.42
CA ALA A 221 17.08 -11.53 -0.92
C ALA A 221 15.93 -12.46 -0.50
N ASN A 222 15.29 -13.14 -1.45
CA ASN A 222 14.17 -14.04 -1.17
C ASN A 222 14.62 -15.10 -0.16
N GLY A 223 14.19 -14.95 1.10
CA GLY A 223 14.36 -15.95 2.14
C GLY A 223 13.38 -17.09 1.94
N ILE A 224 13.50 -17.84 0.85
CA ILE A 224 12.85 -19.14 0.72
C ILE A 224 13.96 -20.19 0.80
N ARG A 225 14.25 -20.64 2.02
CA ARG A 225 14.61 -22.05 2.18
C ARG A 225 13.29 -22.76 2.45
N ASN A 226 12.90 -23.58 1.47
CA ASN A 226 11.82 -24.57 1.59
C ASN A 226 11.92 -25.34 2.91
#